data_AF-A0A1H5EN54-F1
#
_entry.id   AF-A0A1H5EN54-F1
#
_cell.length_a   1.000
_cell.length_b   1.000
_cell.length_c   1.000
_cell.angle_alpha   90.00
_cell.angle_beta   90.00
_cell.angle_gamma   90.00
#
_symmetry.space_group_name_H-M   'P 1'
#
loop_
_entity.id
_entity.type
_entity.pdbx_description
1 polymer ?
#
loop_
_entity_poly.entity_id
_entity_poly.type
_entity_poly.pdbx_seq_one_letter_code
_entity_poly.pdbx_strand_id
1 'polypeptide(L)'
;MKGRPAPTRTMTIDGRLIPDALDETMIHAVVHGFYNNIRKDELLGPIFNSAIAPEAWPHHLAKMCDFWSSTLRRTNRYEGHPLRPHLALPGIGEEHFRR
;
A
#
# COMPACT_ATOMS: atom_id res chain seq x y z
N MET A 1 16.90 3.00 -37.83
CA MET A 1 17.55 2.20 -36.78
C MET A 1 16.58 2.09 -35.61
N LYS A 2 16.14 0.87 -35.26
CA LYS A 2 15.13 0.64 -34.22
C LYS A 2 15.72 1.03 -32.85
N GLY A 3 14.99 1.86 -32.09
CA GLY A 3 15.39 2.33 -30.77
C GLY A 3 15.63 1.16 -29.83
N ARG A 4 16.77 1.19 -29.14
CA ARG A 4 17.17 0.18 -28.14
C ARG A 4 16.12 0.17 -27.01
N PRO A 5 15.56 -1.00 -26.63
CA PRO A 5 14.59 -1.06 -25.54
C PRO A 5 15.23 -0.56 -24.25
N ALA A 6 14.46 0.18 -23.45
CA ALA A 6 14.89 0.65 -22.15
C ALA A 6 15.30 -0.55 -21.27
N PRO A 7 16.40 -0.47 -20.51
CA PRO A 7 16.83 -1.59 -19.68
C PRO A 7 15.78 -1.86 -18.61
N THR A 8 15.23 -3.08 -18.63
CA THR A 8 14.36 -3.61 -17.57
C THR A 8 15.13 -3.59 -16.26
N ARG A 9 14.77 -2.67 -15.36
CA ARG A 9 15.33 -2.65 -14.01
C ARG A 9 14.60 -3.70 -13.18
N THR A 10 15.20 -4.88 -13.10
CA THR A 10 14.84 -5.89 -12.11
C THR A 10 15.06 -5.30 -10.71
N MET A 11 13.97 -4.95 -10.02
CA MET A 11 14.01 -4.53 -8.63
C MET A 11 13.94 -5.76 -7.74
N THR A 12 14.79 -5.83 -6.72
CA THR A 12 14.75 -6.88 -5.69
C THR A 12 14.40 -6.24 -4.36
N ILE A 13 13.42 -6.83 -3.66
CA ILE A 13 13.06 -6.51 -2.27
C ILE A 13 13.22 -7.80 -1.48
N ASP A 14 14.05 -7.78 -0.42
CA ASP A 14 14.36 -8.93 0.44
C ASP A 14 14.76 -10.21 -0.32
N GLY A 15 15.52 -10.04 -1.41
CA GLY A 15 15.98 -11.15 -2.26
C GLY A 15 14.92 -11.75 -3.18
N ARG A 16 13.69 -11.20 -3.21
CA ARG A 16 12.65 -11.59 -4.15
C ARG A 16 12.64 -10.65 -5.36
N LEU A 17 12.57 -11.26 -6.54
CA LEU A 17 12.38 -10.54 -7.80
C LEU A 17 11.00 -9.89 -7.77
N ILE A 18 10.96 -8.56 -7.88
CA ILE A 18 9.73 -7.86 -8.21
C ILE A 18 9.46 -8.16 -9.69
N PRO A 19 8.24 -8.61 -10.04
CA PRO A 19 7.91 -8.86 -11.44
C PRO A 19 8.20 -7.61 -12.26
N ASP A 20 8.79 -7.78 -13.45
CA ASP A 20 9.04 -6.67 -14.39
C ASP A 20 7.74 -5.91 -14.74
N ALA A 21 6.59 -6.55 -14.54
CA ALA A 21 5.25 -6.01 -14.70
C ALA A 21 4.66 -5.44 -13.40
N LEU A 22 5.46 -4.74 -12.57
CA LEU A 22 4.90 -3.94 -11.49
C LEU A 22 4.11 -2.75 -12.08
N ASP A 23 2.79 -2.93 -12.17
CA ASP A 23 1.85 -1.97 -12.72
C ASP A 23 0.76 -1.58 -11.72
N GLU A 24 -0.13 -0.68 -12.16
CA GLU A 24 -1.24 -0.18 -11.33
C GLU A 24 -2.27 -1.26 -11.02
N THR A 25 -2.44 -2.25 -11.91
CA THR A 25 -3.36 -3.37 -11.70
C THR A 25 -2.86 -4.27 -10.58
N MET A 26 -1.56 -4.56 -10.55
CA MET A 26 -0.93 -5.32 -9.47
C MET A 26 -1.01 -4.56 -8.14
N ILE A 27 -0.70 -3.26 -8.13
CA ILE A 27 -0.82 -2.43 -6.93
C ILE A 27 -2.25 -2.46 -6.39
N HIS A 28 -3.24 -2.23 -7.26
CA HIS A 28 -4.65 -2.26 -6.86
C HIS A 28 -5.04 -3.63 -6.28
N ALA A 29 -4.66 -4.73 -6.93
CA ALA A 29 -4.97 -6.07 -6.45
C ALA A 29 -4.36 -6.36 -5.07
N VAL A 30 -3.08 -6.01 -4.87
CA VAL A 30 -2.39 -6.21 -3.59
C VAL A 30 -2.98 -5.33 -2.49
N VAL A 31 -3.20 -4.04 -2.75
CA VAL A 31 -3.77 -3.10 -1.78
C VAL A 31 -5.18 -3.55 -1.36
N HIS A 32 -6.04 -3.88 -2.32
CA HIS A 32 -7.40 -4.32 -2.01
C HIS A 32 -7.41 -5.69 -1.30
N GLY A 33 -6.56 -6.62 -1.71
CA GLY A 33 -6.40 -7.92 -1.06
C GLY A 33 -5.93 -7.78 0.39
N PHE A 34 -4.92 -6.94 0.64
CA PHE A 34 -4.41 -6.63 1.96
C PHE A 34 -5.51 -6.05 2.86
N TYR A 35 -6.19 -5.00 2.42
CA TYR A 35 -7.24 -4.38 3.25
C TYR A 35 -8.48 -5.26 3.44
N ASN A 36 -8.80 -6.14 2.49
CA ASN A 36 -9.84 -7.15 2.69
C ASN A 36 -9.51 -8.12 3.82
N ASN A 37 -8.23 -8.47 3.98
CA ASN A 37 -7.78 -9.32 5.09
C ASN A 37 -7.75 -8.53 6.41
N ILE A 38 -7.15 -7.34 6.40
CA ILE A 38 -7.04 -6.47 7.59
C ILE A 38 -8.38 -6.16 8.22
N ARG A 39 -9.41 -5.84 7.41
CA ARG A 39 -10.75 -5.52 7.92
C ARG A 39 -11.43 -6.66 8.68
N LYS A 40 -10.99 -7.90 8.44
CA LYS A 40 -11.52 -9.12 9.06
C LYS A 40 -10.59 -9.67 10.14
N ASP A 41 -9.37 -9.13 10.26
CA ASP A 41 -8.41 -9.58 11.25
C ASP A 41 -8.87 -9.18 12.66
N GLU A 42 -8.74 -10.09 13.61
CA GLU A 42 -9.26 -9.91 14.97
C GLU A 42 -8.49 -8.85 15.76
N LEU A 43 -7.20 -8.65 15.46
CA LEU A 43 -6.34 -7.67 16.13
C LEU A 43 -6.34 -6.33 15.39
N LEU A 44 -6.17 -6.37 14.06
CA LEU A 44 -6.03 -5.16 13.25
C LEU A 44 -7.38 -4.57 12.81
N GLY A 45 -8.37 -5.43 12.55
CA GLY A 45 -9.70 -5.02 12.09
C GLY A 45 -10.35 -3.95 12.97
N PRO A 46 -10.41 -4.10 14.31
CA PRO A 46 -10.97 -3.10 15.20
C PRO A 46 -10.34 -1.70 15.05
N ILE A 47 -9.02 -1.62 14.89
CA ILE A 47 -8.31 -0.35 14.73
C ILE A 47 -8.74 0.33 13.43
N PHE A 48 -8.65 -0.37 12.30
CA PHE A 48 -8.99 0.21 11.01
C PHE A 48 -10.48 0.54 10.89
N ASN A 49 -11.36 -0.34 11.37
CA ASN A 49 -12.80 -0.14 11.31
C ASN A 49 -13.28 0.99 12.24
N SER A 50 -12.53 1.30 13.31
CA SER A 50 -12.79 2.48 14.15
C SER A 50 -12.25 3.78 13.55
N ALA A 51 -11.12 3.72 12.84
CA ALA A 51 -10.44 4.90 12.30
C ALA A 51 -11.00 5.36 10.94
N ILE A 52 -11.63 4.46 10.18
CA ILE A 52 -12.13 4.71 8.82
C ILE A 52 -13.62 4.39 8.78
N ALA A 53 -14.44 5.42 8.60
CA ALA A 53 -15.88 5.28 8.44
C ALA A 53 -16.23 4.36 7.25
N PRO A 54 -17.32 3.56 7.30
CA PRO A 54 -17.74 2.64 6.24
C PRO A 54 -17.74 3.27 4.82
N GLU A 55 -18.20 4.50 4.71
CA GLU A 55 -18.30 5.29 3.48
C GLU A 55 -16.95 5.87 3.00
N ALA A 56 -15.95 5.98 3.88
CA ALA A 56 -14.64 6.53 3.58
C ALA A 56 -13.66 5.48 3.01
N TRP A 57 -14.01 4.18 3.06
CA TRP A 57 -13.17 3.10 2.57
C TRP A 57 -12.76 3.21 1.10
N PRO A 58 -13.65 3.53 0.14
CA PRO A 58 -13.24 3.71 -1.25
C PRO A 58 -12.15 4.79 -1.41
N HIS A 59 -12.26 5.89 -0.68
CA HIS A 59 -11.27 6.96 -0.70
C HIS A 59 -9.94 6.53 -0.06
N HIS A 60 -10.00 5.84 1.07
CA HIS A 60 -8.81 5.31 1.74
C HIS A 60 -8.04 4.33 0.84
N LEU A 61 -8.74 3.40 0.18
CA LEU A 61 -8.11 2.43 -0.73
C LEU A 61 -7.44 3.12 -1.92
N ALA A 62 -8.10 4.11 -2.54
CA ALA A 62 -7.51 4.90 -3.62
C ALA A 62 -6.22 5.59 -3.16
N LYS A 63 -6.24 6.23 -1.98
CA LYS A 63 -5.06 6.88 -1.39
C LYS A 63 -3.90 5.90 -1.14
N MET A 64 -4.19 4.65 -0.75
CA MET A 64 -3.17 3.62 -0.54
C MET A 64 -2.59 3.10 -1.86
N CYS A 65 -3.40 2.98 -2.91
CA CYS A 65 -2.90 2.73 -4.26
C CYS A 65 -1.95 3.84 -4.73
N ASP A 66 -2.31 5.11 -4.51
CA ASP A 66 -1.46 6.24 -4.87
C ASP A 66 -0.15 6.27 -4.07
N PHE A 67 -0.21 5.92 -2.77
CA PHE A 67 0.98 5.79 -1.92
C PHE A 67 1.96 4.74 -2.45
N TRP A 68 1.47 3.54 -2.78
CA TRP A 68 2.32 2.45 -3.28
C TRP A 68 2.78 2.70 -4.73
N SER A 69 1.95 3.33 -5.57
CA SER A 69 2.37 3.80 -6.89
C SER A 69 3.52 4.80 -6.78
N SER A 70 3.43 5.75 -5.85
CA SER A 70 4.50 6.74 -5.64
C SER A 70 5.76 6.10 -5.06
N THR A 71 5.61 5.15 -4.15
CA THR A 71 6.75 4.48 -3.47
C THR A 71 7.50 3.53 -4.40
N LEU A 72 6.78 2.67 -5.13
CA LEU A 72 7.40 1.60 -5.91
C LEU A 72 7.67 2.00 -7.36
N ARG A 73 6.80 2.83 -7.94
CA ARG A 73 6.88 3.25 -9.35
C ARG A 73 7.32 4.70 -9.52
N ARG A 74 7.59 5.42 -8.42
CA ARG A 74 8.02 6.83 -8.42
C ARG A 74 7.05 7.76 -9.16
N THR A 75 5.76 7.44 -9.10
CA THR A 75 4.73 8.40 -9.50
C THR A 75 4.65 9.52 -8.46
N ASN A 76 4.03 10.65 -8.82
CA ASN A 76 3.80 11.77 -7.89
C ASN A 76 2.32 11.85 -7.49
N ARG A 77 1.69 10.70 -7.23
CA ARG A 77 0.23 10.65 -6.95
C ARG A 77 -0.10 10.82 -5.47
N TYR A 78 0.87 10.57 -4.59
CA TYR A 78 0.69 10.71 -3.15
C TYR A 78 1.53 11.85 -2.60
N GLU A 79 0.85 12.87 -2.09
CA GLU A 79 1.47 14.07 -1.48
C GLU A 79 1.27 14.12 0.05
N GLY A 80 0.83 13.02 0.66
CA GLY A 80 0.51 12.97 2.08
C GLY A 80 1.72 12.79 3.00
N HIS A 81 1.49 12.97 4.30
CA HIS A 81 2.46 12.63 5.35
C HIS A 81 2.04 11.32 6.03
N PRO A 82 2.62 10.17 5.65
CA PRO A 82 2.09 8.87 6.04
C PRO A 82 2.17 8.64 7.54
N LEU A 83 3.21 9.15 8.23
CA LEU A 83 3.39 8.89 9.66
C LEU A 83 2.39 9.62 10.56
N ARG A 84 1.96 10.84 10.20
CA ARG A 84 1.15 11.69 11.09
C ARG A 84 -0.17 11.05 11.55
N PRO A 85 -0.99 10.47 10.66
CA PRO A 85 -2.22 9.79 11.07
C PRO A 85 -1.97 8.60 12.00
N HIS A 86 -0.89 7.84 11.79
CA HIS A 86 -0.62 6.64 12.57
C HIS A 86 -0.15 6.98 13.99
N LEU A 87 0.60 8.07 14.17
CA LEU A 87 1.04 8.55 15.50
C LEU A 87 -0.12 9.08 16.35
N ALA A 88 -1.23 9.49 15.73
CA ALA A 88 -2.41 9.99 16.43
C ALA A 88 -3.35 8.86 16.90
N LEU A 89 -3.13 7.61 16.47
CA LEU A 89 -3.96 6.48 16.85
C LEU A 89 -3.53 5.92 18.21
N PRO A 90 -4.42 5.92 19.22
CA PRO A 90 -4.12 5.33 20.52
C PRO A 90 -4.09 3.80 20.42
N GLY A 91 -3.27 3.16 21.26
CA GLY A 91 -3.28 1.71 21.42
C GLY A 91 -2.56 0.91 20.32
N ILE A 92 -1.90 1.57 19.36
CA ILE A 92 -1.03 0.87 18.40
C ILE A 92 0.32 0.56 19.07
N GLY A 93 0.74 -0.70 18.96
CA GLY A 93 1.98 -1.22 19.53
C GLY A 93 2.63 -2.28 18.64
N GLU A 94 3.79 -2.78 19.05
CA GLU A 94 4.63 -3.70 18.25
C GLU A 94 3.87 -4.94 17.75
N GLU A 95 2.98 -5.51 18.56
CA GLU A 95 2.15 -6.66 18.17
C GLU A 95 1.30 -6.42 16.91
N HIS A 96 0.84 -5.19 16.71
CA HIS A 96 0.05 -4.80 15.54
C HIS A 96 0.92 -4.73 14.28
N PHE A 97 2.20 -4.36 14.41
CA PHE A 97 3.14 -4.32 13.30
C PHE A 97 3.71 -5.68 12.94
N ARG A 98 3.72 -6.64 13.88
CA ARG A 98 4.18 -8.02 13.64
C ARG A 98 3.10 -8.92 13.04
N ARG A 99 1.84 -8.47 13.01
CA ARG A 99 0.70 -9.21 12.48
C ARG A 99 0.65 -9.17 10.96
#